data_AF-A0A949YDW0-F1
#
_entry.id   AF-A0A949YDW0-F1
#
_cell.length_a   1.000
_cell.length_b   1.000
_cell.length_c   1.000
_cell.angle_alpha   90.00
_cell.angle_beta   90.00
_cell.angle_gamma   90.00
#
_symmetry.space_group_name_H-M   'P 1'
#
loop_
_entity.id
_entity.type
_entity.pdbx_description
1 polymer ?
#
loop_
_entity_poly.entity_id
_entity_poly.type
_entity_poly.pdbx_seq_one_letter_code
_entity_poly.pdbx_strand_id
1 'polypeptide(L)'
;MNSEAVAPPHPEKASRRRAFRLPREIGILGALVLMLLVLAIFIPQFRNLQNIANITTNFSFVGIVAMGMTCVILTGGIDLSVGSVFGMTAVIVAYLLTHGVPASLAILLSLLAACG
;
A
#
# COMPACT_ATOMS: atom_id res chain seq x y z
N MET A 1 21.72 -9.04 61.54
CA MET A 1 21.28 -9.12 60.14
C MET A 1 20.03 -8.26 59.97
N ASN A 2 20.30 -7.06 59.46
CA ASN A 2 19.51 -6.19 58.59
C ASN A 2 18.07 -5.86 58.99
N SER A 3 17.97 -4.77 59.76
CA SER A 3 16.82 -3.86 59.78
C SER A 3 16.89 -2.96 58.54
N GLU A 4 16.54 -3.48 57.37
CA GLU A 4 16.40 -2.65 56.16
C GLU A 4 14.94 -2.17 56.08
N ALA A 5 14.74 -0.92 56.52
CA ALA A 5 13.53 -0.16 56.26
C ALA A 5 13.35 -0.06 54.74
N VAL A 6 12.36 -0.78 54.22
CA VAL A 6 11.92 -0.64 52.83
C VAL A 6 11.36 0.76 52.67
N ALA A 7 12.15 1.65 52.05
CA ALA A 7 11.71 2.98 51.68
C ALA A 7 10.52 2.87 50.71
N PRO A 8 9.50 3.75 50.82
CA PRO A 8 8.36 3.69 49.92
C PRO A 8 8.82 3.99 48.48
N PRO A 9 8.27 3.31 47.47
CA PRO A 9 8.60 3.58 46.08
C PRO A 9 8.19 5.01 45.74
N HIS A 10 9.13 5.78 45.17
CA HIS A 10 8.82 7.08 44.61
C HIS A 10 7.75 6.93 43.52
N PRO A 11 6.67 7.73 43.53
CA PRO A 11 5.74 7.75 42.42
C PRO A 11 6.45 8.38 41.22
N GLU A 12 7.01 7.53 40.37
CA GLU A 12 7.43 7.91 39.02
C GLU A 12 6.20 8.46 38.33
N LYS A 13 6.15 9.78 38.17
CA LYS A 13 5.07 10.47 37.46
C LYS A 13 5.14 10.00 36.01
N ALA A 14 4.49 8.88 35.72
CA ALA A 14 4.19 8.43 34.38
C ALA A 14 3.41 9.57 33.73
N SER A 15 4.14 10.42 33.01
CA SER A 15 3.60 11.41 32.11
C SER A 15 2.85 10.63 31.05
N ARG A 16 1.60 10.31 31.38
CA ARG A 16 0.64 9.71 30.49
C ARG A 16 0.25 10.82 29.53
N ARG A 17 1.19 11.19 28.65
CA ARG A 17 0.89 11.82 27.38
C ARG A 17 -0.06 10.83 26.74
N ARG A 18 -1.34 11.14 26.86
CA ARG A 18 -2.43 10.45 26.21
C ARG A 18 -2.21 10.76 24.74
N ALA A 19 -1.27 10.02 24.14
CA ALA A 19 -1.01 10.08 22.73
C ALA A 19 -2.36 9.76 22.11
N PHE A 20 -2.95 10.76 21.46
CA PHE A 20 -4.10 10.57 20.60
C PHE A 20 -3.65 9.54 19.58
N ARG A 21 -3.97 8.26 19.84
CA ARG A 21 -3.73 7.18 18.89
C ARG A 21 -4.76 7.38 17.80
N LEU A 22 -4.39 8.18 16.81
CA LEU A 22 -5.15 8.29 15.57
C LEU A 22 -5.27 6.88 14.98
N PRO A 23 -6.45 6.48 14.51
CA PRO A 23 -6.63 5.24 13.76
C PRO A 23 -5.61 5.17 12.61
N ARG A 24 -5.12 3.96 12.32
CA ARG A 24 -4.10 3.75 11.28
C ARG A 24 -4.58 4.26 9.92
N GLU A 25 -5.87 4.16 9.67
CA GLU A 25 -6.56 4.58 8.45
C GLU A 25 -6.45 6.11 8.27
N ILE A 26 -6.61 6.87 9.35
CA ILE A 26 -6.45 8.33 9.34
C ILE A 26 -4.99 8.70 9.10
N GLY A 27 -4.05 7.92 9.63
CA GLY A 27 -2.62 8.09 9.34
C GLY A 27 -2.29 7.91 7.85
N ILE A 28 -2.87 6.89 7.21
CA ILE A 28 -2.68 6.62 5.77
C ILE A 28 -3.29 7.74 4.92
N LEU A 29 -4.53 8.15 5.21
CA LEU A 29 -5.18 9.27 4.51
C LEU A 29 -4.40 10.58 4.70
N GLY A 30 -3.92 10.84 5.91
CA GLY A 30 -3.08 12.00 6.20
C GLY A 30 -1.77 11.99 5.40
N ALA A 31 -1.11 10.83 5.31
CA ALA A 31 0.11 10.66 4.51
C ALA A 31 -0.16 10.88 3.02
N LEU A 32 -1.28 10.37 2.48
CA LEU A 32 -1.68 10.59 1.09
C LEU A 32 -1.89 12.08 0.81
N VAL A 33 -2.68 12.78 1.62
CA VAL A 33 -2.94 14.22 1.43
C VAL A 33 -1.64 15.02 1.52
N LEU A 34 -0.80 14.74 2.53
CA LEU A 34 0.50 15.40 2.68
C LEU A 34 1.37 15.19 1.43
N MET A 35 1.47 13.95 0.93
CA MET A 35 2.21 13.62 -0.28
C MET A 35 1.69 14.38 -1.50
N LEU A 36 0.36 14.44 -1.70
CA LEU A 36 -0.25 15.19 -2.80
C LEU A 36 0.06 16.69 -2.72
N LEU A 37 0.01 17.27 -1.52
CA LEU A 37 0.37 18.69 -1.31
C LEU A 37 1.82 18.97 -1.63
N VAL A 38 2.74 18.12 -1.16
CA VAL A 38 4.17 18.22 -1.46
C VAL A 38 4.40 18.14 -2.98
N LEU A 39 3.83 17.14 -3.66
CA LEU A 39 3.95 17.00 -5.11
C LEU A 39 3.37 18.21 -5.85
N ALA A 40 2.20 18.72 -5.42
CA ALA A 40 1.56 19.87 -6.04
C ALA A 40 2.39 21.17 -5.90
N ILE A 41 3.10 21.37 -4.79
CA ILE A 41 3.93 22.56 -4.57
C ILE A 41 5.25 22.46 -5.34
N PHE A 42 5.94 21.33 -5.22
CA PHE A 42 7.32 21.19 -5.71
C PHE A 42 7.42 20.70 -7.16
N ILE A 43 6.37 20.08 -7.71
CA ILE A 43 6.36 19.56 -9.09
C ILE A 43 5.28 20.28 -9.91
N PRO A 44 5.65 21.29 -10.72
CA PRO A 44 4.69 22.07 -11.52
C PRO A 44 3.85 21.20 -12.46
N GLN A 45 4.46 20.18 -13.06
CA GLN A 45 3.79 19.24 -13.96
C GLN A 45 2.73 18.40 -13.26
N PHE A 46 2.83 18.21 -11.94
CA PHE A 46 1.88 17.41 -11.17
C PHE A 46 0.46 17.99 -11.25
N ARG A 47 0.34 19.32 -11.23
CA ARG A 47 -0.93 20.07 -11.25
C ARG A 47 -1.54 20.23 -12.65
N ASN A 48 -0.87 19.75 -13.69
CA ASN A 48 -1.39 19.82 -15.05
C ASN A 48 -2.64 18.93 -15.19
N LEU A 49 -3.72 19.45 -15.77
CA LEU A 49 -4.98 18.71 -15.96
C LEU A 49 -4.78 17.37 -16.70
N GLN A 50 -3.90 17.35 -17.70
CA GLN A 50 -3.58 16.13 -18.44
C GLN A 50 -2.84 15.12 -17.55
N ASN A 51 -1.93 15.59 -16.70
CA ASN A 51 -1.23 14.73 -15.76
C ASN A 51 -2.18 14.17 -14.68
N ILE A 52 -3.08 15.01 -14.15
CA ILE A 52 -4.13 14.57 -13.20
C ILE A 52 -5.04 13.52 -13.85
N ALA A 53 -5.48 13.76 -15.09
CA ALA A 53 -6.30 12.80 -15.83
C ALA A 53 -5.55 11.48 -16.07
N ASN A 54 -4.29 11.54 -16.51
CA ASN A 54 -3.46 10.34 -16.74
C ASN A 54 -3.26 9.53 -15.46
N ILE A 55 -2.90 10.20 -14.35
CA ILE A 55 -2.73 9.53 -13.05
C ILE A 55 -4.05 8.91 -12.62
N THR A 56 -5.15 9.66 -12.65
CA THR A 56 -6.47 9.17 -12.21
C THR A 56 -6.90 7.95 -13.04
N THR A 57 -6.81 8.02 -14.37
CA THR A 57 -7.16 6.91 -15.26
C THR A 57 -6.27 5.68 -15.05
N ASN A 58 -4.95 5.87 -14.88
CA ASN A 58 -4.03 4.75 -14.60
C ASN A 58 -4.35 4.08 -13.26
N PHE A 59 -4.71 4.86 -12.23
CA PHE A 59 -5.09 4.33 -10.92
C PHE A 59 -6.53 3.79 -10.87
N SER A 60 -7.43 4.21 -11.76
CA SER A 60 -8.80 3.70 -11.83
C SER A 60 -8.84 2.18 -11.98
N PHE A 61 -7.93 1.59 -12.76
CA PHE A 61 -7.82 0.14 -12.89
C PHE A 61 -7.56 -0.52 -11.52
N VAL A 62 -6.60 -0.02 -10.75
CA VAL A 62 -6.29 -0.51 -9.40
C VAL A 62 -7.49 -0.33 -8.46
N GLY A 63 -8.20 0.80 -8.56
CA GLY A 63 -9.41 1.07 -7.77
C GLY A 63 -10.54 0.10 -8.06
N ILE A 64 -10.80 -0.23 -9.33
CA ILE A 64 -11.82 -1.20 -9.74
C ILE A 64 -11.49 -2.59 -9.18
N VAL A 65 -10.24 -3.02 -9.31
CA VAL A 65 -9.77 -4.31 -8.77
C VAL A 65 -9.90 -4.33 -7.24
N ALA A 66 -9.54 -3.25 -6.55
CA ALA A 66 -9.68 -3.13 -5.10
C ALA A 66 -11.14 -3.21 -4.61
N MET A 67 -12.08 -2.63 -5.36
CA MET A 67 -13.51 -2.79 -5.08
C MET A 67 -13.96 -4.26 -5.21
N GLY A 68 -13.50 -4.96 -6.26
CA GLY A 68 -13.76 -6.40 -6.42
C GLY A 68 -13.18 -7.24 -5.26
N MET A 69 -11.94 -6.97 -4.86
CA MET A 69 -11.31 -7.63 -3.71
C MET A 69 -12.05 -7.35 -2.40
N THR A 70 -12.68 -6.18 -2.25
CA THR A 70 -13.49 -5.87 -1.06
C THR A 70 -14.70 -6.79 -0.97
N CYS A 71 -15.43 -7.00 -2.06
CA CYS A 71 -16.58 -7.93 -2.09
C CYS A 71 -16.16 -9.37 -1.74
N VAL A 72 -15.02 -9.82 -2.25
CA VAL A 72 -14.41 -11.12 -1.93
C VAL A 72 -14.09 -11.28 -0.45
N ILE A 73 -13.46 -10.27 0.16
CA ILE A 73 -13.13 -10.30 1.59
C ILE A 73 -14.40 -10.35 2.44
N LEU A 74 -15.44 -9.61 2.04
CA LEU A 74 -16.71 -9.56 2.76
C LEU A 74 -17.48 -10.89 2.69
N THR A 75 -17.33 -11.70 1.64
CA THR A 75 -17.94 -13.03 1.55
C THR A 75 -17.21 -14.10 2.37
N GLY A 76 -16.18 -13.72 3.14
CA GLY A 76 -15.40 -14.64 3.98
C GLY A 76 -14.36 -15.46 3.20
N GLY A 77 -14.25 -15.23 1.89
CA GLY A 77 -13.17 -15.77 1.08
C GLY A 77 -11.91 -14.93 1.27
N ILE A 78 -10.85 -15.53 1.81
CA ILE A 78 -9.49 -14.97 1.67
C ILE A 78 -9.01 -15.32 0.26
N ASP A 79 -9.76 -14.92 -0.77
CA ASP A 79 -9.39 -15.25 -2.14
C ASP A 79 -8.22 -14.35 -2.57
N LEU A 80 -7.03 -14.83 -2.23
CA LEU A 80 -5.74 -14.23 -2.54
C LEU A 80 -5.36 -14.43 -4.01
N SER A 81 -6.22 -15.07 -4.83
CA SER A 81 -5.96 -15.38 -6.23
C SER A 81 -5.59 -14.14 -7.05
N VAL A 82 -6.26 -13.01 -6.82
CA VAL A 82 -5.96 -11.75 -7.51
C VAL A 82 -4.53 -11.26 -7.18
N GLY A 83 -4.11 -11.43 -5.93
CA GLY A 83 -2.76 -11.06 -5.48
C GLY A 83 -1.69 -11.97 -6.06
N SER A 84 -1.91 -13.29 -6.07
CA SER A 84 -0.96 -14.26 -6.64
C SER A 84 -0.85 -14.15 -8.15
N VAL A 85 -1.96 -13.95 -8.87
CA VAL A 85 -1.99 -13.73 -10.32
C VAL A 85 -1.26 -12.44 -10.68
N PHE A 86 -1.50 -11.36 -9.93
CA PHE A 86 -0.78 -10.09 -10.13
C PHE A 86 0.73 -10.23 -9.91
N GLY A 87 1.15 -10.94 -8.84
CA GLY A 87 2.56 -11.17 -8.56
C GLY A 87 3.23 -12.07 -9.60
N MET A 88 2.59 -13.18 -9.99
CA MET A 88 3.12 -14.12 -10.99
C MET A 88 3.28 -13.45 -12.35
N THR A 89 2.26 -12.73 -12.82
CA THR A 89 2.35 -11.98 -14.09
C THR A 89 3.48 -10.96 -14.08
N ALA A 90 3.64 -10.20 -12.99
CA ALA A 90 4.73 -9.23 -12.87
C ALA A 90 6.13 -9.88 -12.94
N VAL A 91 6.32 -11.01 -12.24
CA VAL A 91 7.60 -11.74 -12.23
C VAL A 91 7.90 -12.33 -13.61
N ILE A 92 6.93 -12.97 -14.27
CA ILE A 92 7.15 -13.59 -15.59
C ILE A 92 7.46 -12.51 -16.63
N VAL A 93 6.69 -11.42 -16.67
CA VAL A 93 6.97 -10.31 -17.61
C VAL A 93 8.38 -9.75 -17.37
N ALA A 94 8.72 -9.42 -16.12
CA ALA A 94 10.04 -8.87 -15.79
C ALA A 94 11.18 -9.84 -16.15
N TYR A 95 11.00 -11.13 -15.86
CA TYR A 95 11.97 -12.16 -16.20
C TYR A 95 12.18 -12.26 -17.72
N LEU A 96 11.12 -12.31 -18.51
CA LEU A 96 11.21 -12.41 -19.97
C LEU A 96 11.85 -11.16 -20.60
N LEU A 97 11.45 -9.96 -20.14
CA LEU A 97 12.02 -8.71 -20.63
C LEU A 97 13.52 -8.59 -20.32
N THR A 98 13.95 -9.01 -19.12
CA THR A 98 15.38 -9.00 -18.74
C THR A 98 16.23 -10.00 -19.52
N HIS A 99 15.60 -11.02 -20.12
CA HIS A 99 16.23 -12.00 -21.01
C HIS A 99 16.11 -11.62 -22.50
N GLY A 100 15.70 -10.40 -22.82
CA GLY A 100 15.65 -9.90 -24.19
C GLY A 100 14.45 -10.35 -25.02
N VAL A 101 13.44 -10.97 -24.39
CA VAL A 101 12.18 -11.31 -25.06
C VAL A 101 11.42 -10.02 -25.39
N PRO A 102 10.89 -9.85 -26.61
CA PRO A 102 10.13 -8.67 -26.97
C PRO A 102 8.86 -8.54 -26.12
N ALA A 103 8.49 -7.31 -25.77
CA ALA A 103 7.41 -7.03 -24.82
C ALA A 103 6.07 -7.65 -25.20
N SER A 104 5.71 -7.67 -26.49
CA SER A 104 4.48 -8.30 -26.99
C SER A 104 4.42 -9.80 -26.67
N LEU A 105 5.54 -10.51 -26.85
CA LEU A 105 5.63 -11.94 -26.58
C LEU A 105 5.68 -12.20 -25.06
N ALA A 106 6.39 -11.37 -24.30
CA ALA A 106 6.42 -11.46 -22.85
C ALA A 106 5.03 -11.31 -22.22
N ILE A 107 4.22 -10.37 -22.71
CA ILE A 107 2.84 -10.18 -22.28
C ILE A 107 2.00 -11.41 -22.62
N LEU A 108 2.07 -11.91 -23.86
CA LEU A 108 1.29 -13.08 -24.29
C LEU A 108 1.59 -14.32 -23.44
N LEU A 109 2.87 -14.64 -23.23
CA LEU A 109 3.29 -15.79 -22.43
C LEU A 109 2.86 -15.65 -20.96
N SER A 110 2.93 -14.44 -20.42
CA SER A 110 2.52 -14.18 -19.03
C SER A 110 1.00 -14.33 -18.84
N LEU A 111 0.20 -13.89 -19.83
CA LEU A 111 -1.26 -14.08 -19.80
C LEU A 111 -1.63 -15.56 -19.89
N LEU A 112 -0.98 -16.32 -20.77
CA LEU A 112 -1.21 -17.77 -20.89
C LEU A 112 -0.84 -18.51 -19.61
N ALA A 113 0.27 -18.14 -18.97
CA ALA A 113 0.70 -18.75 -17.72
C ALA A 113 -0.19 -18.40 -16.52
N ALA A 114 -0.81 -17.21 -16.52
CA ALA A 114 -1.63 -16.72 -15.43
C ALA A 114 -3.12 -17.08 -15.54
N CYS A 115 -3.59 -17.50 -16.72
CA CYS A 115 -4.95 -18.01 -16.95
C CYS A 115 -5.11 -19.51 -16.63
N GLY A 116 -4.08 -20.16 -16.07
CA GLY A 116 -4.07 -21.58 -15.72
C GLY A 116 -4.37 -21.87 -14.25
#